data_AF-A0A8H5UMN5-F1
#
_entry.id   AF-A0A8H5UMN5-F1
#
_cell.length_a   1.000
_cell.length_b   1.000
_cell.length_c   1.000
_cell.angle_alpha   90.00
_cell.angle_beta   90.00
_cell.angle_gamma   90.00
#
_symmetry.space_group_name_H-M   'P 1'
#
loop_
_entity.id
_entity.type
_entity.pdbx_description
1 polymer ?
#
loop_
_entity_poly.entity_id
_entity_poly.type
_entity_poly.pdbx_seq_one_letter_code
_entity_poly.pdbx_strand_id
1 'polypeptide(L)'
;MCSTITINMYCKRCNKYLGNTVDIQKCESARRRGHSHHANRNHERRTETYRLNWTQCEACQYEYSVYCDAIRSGVPYPAPNPPFN
;
A
#
# COMPACT_ATOMS: atom_id res chain seq x y z
N MET A 1 0.82 -24.01 -6.99
CA MET A 1 1.37 -23.75 -5.63
C MET A 1 0.57 -22.60 -5.05
N CYS A 2 0.04 -22.73 -3.82
CA CYS A 2 -0.74 -21.66 -3.21
C CYS A 2 0.23 -20.61 -2.68
N SER A 3 0.08 -19.36 -3.10
CA SER A 3 0.87 -18.26 -2.57
C SER A 3 0.00 -17.34 -1.71
N THR A 4 0.60 -16.80 -0.66
CA THR A 4 0.02 -15.74 0.16
C THR A 4 0.88 -14.52 -0.03
N ILE A 5 0.33 -13.47 -0.63
CA ILE A 5 1.03 -12.23 -0.92
C ILE A 5 0.53 -11.18 0.07
N THR A 6 1.43 -10.66 0.90
CA THR A 6 1.15 -9.51 1.75
C THR A 6 1.62 -8.25 1.04
N ILE A 7 0.69 -7.35 0.75
CA ILE A 7 0.93 -6.10 0.05
C ILE A 7 0.92 -4.98 1.09
N ASN A 8 2.09 -4.45 1.43
CA ASN A 8 2.23 -3.31 2.33
C ASN A 8 2.17 -2.01 1.53
N MET A 9 1.31 -1.08 1.92
CA MET A 9 1.12 0.19 1.24
C MET A 9 1.69 1.32 2.09
N TYR A 10 2.54 2.15 1.48
CA TYR A 10 3.13 3.34 2.10
C TYR A 10 2.88 4.57 1.24
N CYS A 11 2.80 5.73 1.85
CA CYS A 11 2.79 7.00 1.12
C CYS A 11 4.15 7.27 0.50
N LYS A 12 4.22 7.53 -0.80
CA LYS A 12 5.46 7.87 -1.51
C LYS A 12 6.10 9.17 -1.01
N ARG A 13 5.28 10.12 -0.53
CA ARG A 13 5.74 11.45 -0.09
C ARG A 13 6.25 11.43 1.36
N CYS A 14 5.44 11.00 2.31
CA CYS A 14 5.81 11.04 3.74
C CYS A 14 6.26 9.69 4.31
N ASN A 15 6.29 8.63 3.49
CA ASN A 15 6.61 7.26 3.90
C ASN A 15 5.71 6.69 5.03
N LYS A 16 4.57 7.34 5.31
CA LYS A 16 3.57 6.86 6.28
C LYS A 16 2.97 5.54 5.80
N TYR A 17 2.85 4.58 6.69
CA TYR A 17 2.13 3.33 6.43
C TYR A 17 0.64 3.59 6.26
N LEU A 18 0.06 3.09 5.17
CA LEU A 18 -1.34 3.29 4.79
C LEU A 18 -2.19 2.03 5.03
N GLY A 19 -1.55 0.93 5.43
CA GLY A 19 -2.21 -0.37 5.63
C GLY A 19 -1.60 -1.44 4.75
N ASN A 20 -2.15 -2.64 4.88
CA ASN A 20 -1.79 -3.78 4.06
C ASN A 20 -3.02 -4.55 3.62
N THR A 21 -2.89 -5.22 2.49
CA THR A 21 -3.86 -6.22 2.04
C THR A 21 -3.17 -7.57 1.93
N VAL A 22 -3.91 -8.64 2.21
CA VAL A 22 -3.42 -10.01 2.06
C VAL A 22 -4.20 -10.62 0.90
N ASP A 23 -3.50 -10.90 -0.20
CA ASP A 23 -4.06 -11.64 -1.31
C ASP A 23 -3.69 -13.12 -1.18
N ILE A 24 -4.70 -13.99 -1.28
CA ILE A 24 -4.55 -15.43 -1.23
C ILE A 24 -4.85 -15.95 -2.63
N GLN A 25 -3.82 -16.07 -3.47
CA GLN A 25 -3.95 -16.71 -4.77
C GLN A 25 -4.15 -18.22 -4.58
N LYS A 26 -5.41 -18.65 -4.55
CA LYS A 26 -5.80 -20.06 -4.47
C LYS A 26 -5.54 -20.72 -5.83
N CYS A 27 -4.83 -21.86 -5.79
CA CYS A 27 -4.57 -22.68 -6.96
C CYS A 27 -5.86 -23.18 -7.63
N GLU A 28 -6.19 -22.68 -8.83
CA GLU A 28 -7.17 -23.36 -9.70
C GLU A 28 -6.76 -24.81 -10.01
N SER A 29 -5.46 -25.09 -10.04
CA SER A 29 -4.90 -26.41 -10.36
C SER A 29 -5.05 -27.46 -9.26
N ALA A 30 -5.19 -27.07 -7.98
CA ALA A 30 -5.38 -28.00 -6.86
C ALA A 30 -6.85 -28.45 -6.72
N ARG A 31 -7.80 -27.60 -7.14
CA ARG A 31 -9.24 -27.87 -7.01
C ARG A 31 -9.75 -28.90 -8.03
N ARG A 32 -9.10 -29.01 -9.20
CA ARG A 32 -9.49 -29.93 -10.28
C ARG A 32 -9.09 -31.39 -10.08
N ARG A 33 -8.18 -31.72 -9.14
CA ARG A 33 -7.54 -33.04 -9.12
C ARG A 33 -7.88 -33.95 -7.93
N GLY A 34 -8.77 -33.57 -7.02
CA GLY A 34 -9.36 -34.50 -6.04
C GLY A 34 -8.38 -35.39 -5.26
N HIS A 35 -7.13 -34.97 -5.08
CA HIS A 35 -6.09 -35.84 -4.53
C HIS A 35 -5.79 -35.53 -3.06
N SER A 36 -5.66 -36.64 -2.35
CA SER A 36 -5.43 -36.83 -0.92
C SER A 36 -4.31 -35.99 -0.33
N HIS A 37 -4.53 -35.62 0.93
CA HIS A 37 -3.59 -34.99 1.83
C HIS A 37 -2.20 -35.66 1.86
N HIS A 38 -1.20 -34.82 2.18
CA HIS A 38 0.19 -35.13 2.53
C HIS A 38 1.21 -35.16 1.38
N ALA A 39 1.60 -33.98 0.91
CA ALA A 39 2.96 -33.73 0.42
C ALA A 39 3.34 -32.27 0.71
N ASN A 40 4.59 -32.04 1.09
CA ASN A 40 5.06 -30.86 1.79
C ASN A 40 4.71 -29.52 1.12
N ARG A 41 4.17 -28.66 1.99
CA ARG A 41 3.53 -27.37 1.76
C ARG A 41 4.57 -26.29 1.45
N ASN A 42 4.92 -26.11 0.20
CA ASN A 42 5.52 -24.85 -0.24
C ASN A 42 4.39 -23.81 -0.40
N HIS A 43 3.84 -23.34 0.73
CA HIS A 43 3.06 -22.11 0.76
C HIS A 43 4.03 -20.96 0.56
N GLU A 44 4.13 -20.46 -0.67
CA GLU A 44 5.01 -19.36 -0.99
C GLU A 44 4.44 -18.08 -0.35
N ARG A 45 5.11 -17.59 0.69
CA ARG A 45 4.77 -16.32 1.33
C ARG A 45 5.67 -15.24 0.74
N ARG A 46 5.07 -14.25 0.07
CA ARG A 46 5.78 -13.10 -0.47
C ARG A 46 5.26 -11.83 0.18
N THR A 47 6.17 -10.90 0.47
CA THR A 47 5.80 -9.54 0.87
C THR A 47 6.18 -8.59 -0.24
N GLU A 48 5.22 -7.78 -0.68
CA GLU A 48 5.41 -6.75 -1.68
C GLU A 48 5.14 -5.39 -1.05
N THR A 49 5.91 -4.39 -1.45
CA THR A 49 5.79 -3.03 -0.90
C THR A 49 5.42 -2.07 -2.03
N TYR A 50 4.28 -1.43 -1.88
CA TYR A 50 3.78 -0.44 -2.83
C TYR A 50 3.86 0.95 -2.22
N ARG A 51 4.32 1.90 -3.03
CA ARG A 51 4.36 3.32 -2.68
C ARG A 51 3.26 4.04 -3.43
N LEU A 52 2.19 4.36 -2.69
CA LEU A 52 1.01 5.05 -3.16
C LEU A 52 1.24 6.56 -3.25
N ASN A 53 0.48 7.22 -4.13
CA ASN A 53 0.58 8.67 -4.30
C ASN A 53 0.15 9.39 -3.01
N TRP A 54 0.64 10.63 -2.82
CA TRP A 54 0.27 11.42 -1.64
C TRP A 54 -1.23 11.73 -1.59
N THR A 55 -1.90 11.74 -2.74
CA THR A 55 -3.36 11.86 -2.87
C THR A 55 -4.11 10.66 -2.30
N GLN A 56 -3.45 9.56 -1.95
CA GLN A 56 -4.02 8.41 -1.26
C GLN A 56 -3.64 8.38 0.23
N CYS A 57 -2.97 9.42 0.73
CA CYS A 57 -2.57 9.55 2.12
C CYS A 57 -3.31 10.72 2.77
N GLU A 58 -4.24 10.43 3.69
CA GLU A 58 -5.02 11.45 4.41
C GLU A 58 -4.15 12.52 5.08
N ALA A 59 -3.00 12.13 5.64
CA ALA A 59 -2.08 13.07 6.27
C ALA A 59 -1.47 14.06 5.25
N CYS A 60 -1.11 13.58 4.06
CA CYS A 60 -0.60 14.47 3.00
C CYS A 60 -1.71 15.29 2.36
N GLN A 61 -2.92 14.76 2.23
CA GLN A 61 -4.08 15.54 1.78
C GLN A 61 -4.39 16.69 2.74
N TYR A 62 -4.38 16.41 4.04
CA TYR A 62 -4.58 17.43 5.07
C TYR A 62 -3.50 18.50 4.99
N GLU A 63 -2.22 18.12 4.94
CA GLU A 63 -1.12 19.08 4.80
C GLU A 63 -1.25 19.94 3.53
N TYR A 64 -1.70 19.35 2.42
CA TYR A 64 -1.96 20.08 1.18
C TYR A 64 -3.10 21.10 1.34
N SER A 65 -4.19 20.73 2.02
CA SER A 65 -5.29 21.66 2.30
C SER A 65 -4.83 22.86 3.14
N VAL A 66 -4.03 22.63 4.18
CA VAL A 66 -3.46 23.69 5.01
C VAL A 66 -2.53 24.59 4.20
N TYR A 67 -1.69 24.01 3.34
CA TYR A 67 -0.83 24.76 2.42
C TYR A 67 -1.65 25.67 1.49
N CYS A 68 -2.71 25.14 0.87
CA CYS A 68 -3.59 25.92 0.01
C CYS A 68 -4.32 27.04 0.76
N ASP A 69 -4.80 26.77 1.97
CA ASP A 69 -5.48 27.76 2.80
C ASP A 69 -4.53 28.86 3.29
N ALA A 70 -3.28 28.52 3.62
CA ALA A 70 -2.27 29.49 4.00
C ALA A 70 -1.93 30.43 2.82
N ILE A 71 -1.75 29.88 1.61
CA ILE A 71 -1.56 30.69 0.39
C ILE A 71 -2.76 31.61 0.16
N ARG A 72 -3.99 31.08 0.26
CA ARG A 72 -5.21 31.87 0.07
C ARG A 72 -5.32 33.01 1.09
N SER A 73 -4.89 32.76 2.32
CA SER A 73 -4.96 33.71 3.43
C SER A 73 -3.76 34.68 3.49
N GLY A 74 -2.77 34.53 2.60
CA GLY A 74 -1.54 35.32 2.62
C GLY A 74 -0.61 35.01 3.80
N VAL A 75 -0.82 33.88 4.48
CA VAL A 75 0.02 33.43 5.59
C VAL A 75 1.28 32.77 5.02
N PRO A 76 2.49 33.17 5.47
CA PRO A 76 3.72 32.48 5.09
C PRO A 76 3.66 31.01 5.49
N TYR A 77 3.74 30.11 4.52
CA TYR A 77 3.80 28.67 4.75
C TYR A 77 5.12 28.11 4.22
N PRO A 78 5.81 27.22 4.97
CA PRO A 78 7.06 26.63 4.52
C PRO A 78 6.86 25.82 3.24
N ALA A 79 7.84 25.87 2.33
CA ALA A 79 7.80 25.09 1.10
C ALA A 79 7.69 23.59 1.44
N PRO A 80 6.70 22.86 0.90
CA PRO A 80 6.52 21.45 1.19
C PRO A 80 7.72 20.62 0.75
N ASN A 81 8.29 19.83 1.66
CA ASN A 81 9.41 18.92 1.37
C ASN A 81 9.15 17.54 1.99
N PRO A 82 8.93 16.48 1.20
CA PRO A 82 8.96 16.45 -0.26
C PRO A 82 7.77 17.20 -0.90
N PRO A 83 7.89 17.66 -2.16
CA PRO A 83 6.82 18.39 -2.83
C PRO A 83 5.57 17.53 -3.04
N PHE A 84 4.42 18.19 -3.21
CA PHE A 84 3.17 17.57 -3.63
C PHE A 84 3.20 17.31 -5.15
N ASN A 85 3.91 16.26 -5.59
CA ASN A 85 3.97 15.82 -7.00
C ASN A 85 3.00 14.67 -7.29
#